data_AF-A0A921IJ83-F1
#
_entry.id   AF-A0A921IJ83-F1
#
_cell.length_a   1.000
_cell.length_b   1.000
_cell.length_c   1.000
_cell.angle_alpha   90.00
_cell.angle_beta   90.00
_cell.angle_gamma   90.00
#
_symmetry.space_group_name_H-M   'P 1'
#
loop_
_entity.id
_entity.type
_entity.pdbx_description
1 polymer ?
#
loop_
_entity_poly.entity_id
_entity_poly.type
_entity_poly.pdbx_seq_one_letter_code
_entity_poly.pdbx_strand_id
1 'polypeptide(L)'
;MKLDFYTRHSQLDEMQEQKLCKLESRGFWLLWWGLLAAIIVQSLAGQTTQAPTGEWVLFMLASLYMVVECIRNGIWDRHVKPNLCANILGSTVAGIAVFAWVYLKGRYWPGALCAGLCSALLCFAVLQFTAWLYHLRHNQLEHSEESEDEQ
;
A
#
# COMPACT_ATOMS: atom_id res chain seq x y z
N MET A 1 16.56 20.88 -12.52
CA MET A 1 17.51 19.97 -13.23
C MET A 1 16.82 18.64 -13.42
N LYS A 2 16.34 18.36 -14.63
CA LYS A 2 15.83 17.02 -15.02
C LYS A 2 17.04 16.07 -15.00
N LEU A 3 16.97 15.01 -14.20
CA LEU A 3 18.01 13.98 -14.14
C LEU A 3 17.83 13.05 -15.35
N ASP A 4 18.47 13.38 -16.47
CA ASP A 4 18.53 12.58 -17.71
C ASP A 4 19.43 11.34 -17.58
N PHE A 5 19.26 10.54 -16.53
CA PHE A 5 20.09 9.34 -16.31
C PHE A 5 19.54 8.05 -16.91
N TYR A 6 18.39 8.08 -17.59
CA TYR A 6 17.72 6.85 -18.03
C TYR A 6 17.14 6.92 -19.45
N THR A 7 17.91 7.42 -20.42
CA THR A 7 17.59 7.22 -21.84
C THR A 7 18.45 6.09 -22.40
N ARG A 8 18.30 4.88 -21.85
CA ARG A 8 18.77 3.68 -22.54
C ARG A 8 17.67 3.34 -23.54
N HIS A 9 17.94 3.52 -24.84
CA HIS A 9 17.00 3.06 -25.88
C HIS A 9 16.73 1.58 -25.64
N SER A 10 15.50 1.28 -25.23
CA SER A 10 15.04 -0.08 -25.05
C SER A 10 15.14 -0.82 -26.37
N GLN A 11 15.71 -2.02 -26.33
CA GLN A 11 15.75 -2.93 -27.48
C GLN A 11 14.44 -3.73 -27.60
N LEU A 12 13.54 -3.57 -26.61
CA LEU A 12 12.27 -4.25 -26.55
C LEU A 12 11.22 -3.42 -27.26
N ASP A 13 10.44 -4.09 -28.10
CA ASP A 13 9.27 -3.49 -28.74
C ASP A 13 8.21 -3.14 -27.68
N GLU A 14 7.30 -2.20 -27.94
CA GLU A 14 6.33 -1.70 -26.95
C GLU A 14 5.49 -2.84 -26.35
N MET A 15 5.14 -3.84 -27.17
CA MET A 15 4.44 -5.05 -26.71
C MET A 15 5.26 -5.88 -25.71
N GLN A 16 6.58 -5.93 -25.86
CA GLN A 16 7.47 -6.65 -24.96
C GLN A 16 7.65 -5.90 -23.64
N GLU A 17 7.74 -4.57 -23.66
CA GLU A 17 7.79 -3.74 -22.46
C GLU A 17 6.50 -3.89 -21.62
N GLN A 18 5.33 -3.84 -22.27
CA GLN A 18 4.07 -4.08 -21.57
C GLN A 18 4.00 -5.47 -20.92
N LYS A 19 4.56 -6.50 -21.58
CA LYS A 19 4.63 -7.85 -21.03
C LYS A 19 5.58 -7.90 -19.83
N LEU A 20 6.72 -7.23 -19.91
CA LEU A 20 7.70 -7.16 -18.82
C LEU A 20 7.10 -6.44 -17.60
N CYS A 21 6.48 -5.27 -17.77
CA CYS A 21 5.81 -4.55 -16.70
C CYS A 21 4.72 -5.39 -16.02
N LYS A 22 3.93 -6.16 -16.79
CA LYS A 22 2.93 -7.09 -16.23
C LYS A 22 3.59 -8.22 -15.44
N LEU A 23 4.74 -8.73 -15.89
CA LEU A 23 5.48 -9.77 -15.19
C LEU A 23 6.07 -9.26 -13.89
N GLU A 24 6.71 -8.09 -13.91
CA GLU A 24 7.27 -7.43 -12.73
C GLU A 24 6.18 -7.12 -11.70
N SER A 25 5.04 -6.59 -12.15
CA SER A 25 3.88 -6.35 -11.28
C SER A 25 3.38 -7.64 -10.61
N ARG A 26 3.27 -8.74 -11.37
CA ARG A 26 2.89 -10.05 -10.81
C ARG A 26 3.95 -10.57 -9.83
N GLY A 27 5.23 -10.41 -10.16
CA GLY A 27 6.35 -10.79 -9.29
C GLY A 27 6.33 -10.03 -7.97
N PHE A 28 6.09 -8.72 -8.01
CA PHE A 28 5.93 -7.89 -6.82
C PHE A 28 4.79 -8.39 -5.94
N TRP A 29 3.60 -8.63 -6.50
CA TRP A 29 2.46 -9.14 -5.74
C TRP A 29 2.72 -10.53 -5.14
N LEU A 30 3.41 -11.42 -5.86
CA LEU A 30 3.81 -12.73 -5.32
C LEU A 30 4.75 -12.58 -4.13
N LEU A 31 5.76 -11.72 -4.22
CA LEU A 31 6.69 -11.45 -3.12
C LEU A 31 5.95 -10.83 -1.93
N TRP A 32 5.09 -9.85 -2.17
CA TRP A 32 4.34 -9.16 -1.13
C TRP A 32 3.40 -10.11 -0.37
N TRP A 33 2.59 -10.90 -1.08
CA TRP A 33 1.72 -11.91 -0.46
C TRP A 33 2.52 -13.04 0.20
N GLY A 34 3.66 -13.43 -0.37
CA GLY A 34 4.57 -14.42 0.20
C GLY A 34 5.16 -13.97 1.53
N LEU A 35 5.65 -12.74 1.61
CA LEU A 35 6.15 -12.14 2.86
C LEU A 35 5.02 -12.05 3.90
N LEU A 36 3.83 -11.60 3.51
CA LEU A 36 2.69 -11.52 4.42
C LEU A 36 2.32 -12.91 4.99
N ALA A 37 2.27 -13.94 4.14
CA ALA A 37 2.00 -15.30 4.57
C ALA A 37 3.08 -15.82 5.53
N ALA A 38 4.36 -15.56 5.25
CA ALA A 38 5.46 -15.94 6.13
C ALA A 38 5.33 -15.29 7.52
N ILE A 39 5.03 -13.99 7.59
CA ILE A 39 4.82 -13.26 8.84
C ILE A 39 3.64 -13.86 9.62
N ILE A 40 2.53 -14.18 8.95
CA ILE A 40 1.35 -14.81 9.59
C ILE A 40 1.73 -16.17 10.19
N VAL A 41 2.42 -17.02 9.44
CA VAL A 41 2.84 -18.35 9.90
C VAL A 41 3.81 -18.25 11.08
N GLN A 42 4.83 -17.39 10.99
CA GLN A 42 5.79 -17.15 12.07
C GLN A 42 5.10 -16.65 13.34
N SER A 43 4.15 -15.73 13.18
CA SER A 43 3.36 -15.18 14.28
C SER A 43 2.43 -16.21 14.94
N LEU A 44 1.87 -17.15 14.18
CA LEU A 44 1.06 -18.24 14.73
C LEU A 44 1.91 -19.34 15.38
N ALA A 45 3.11 -19.60 14.84
CA ALA A 45 4.06 -20.55 15.40
C ALA A 45 4.71 -20.08 16.72
N GLY A 46 4.38 -18.86 17.19
CA GLY A 46 4.84 -18.34 18.48
C GLY A 46 6.34 -18.00 18.50
N GLN A 47 6.97 -17.80 17.34
CA GLN A 47 8.37 -17.39 17.27
C GLN A 47 8.49 -15.92 17.69
N THR A 48 8.66 -15.70 18.99
CA THR A 48 8.92 -14.39 19.59
C THR A 48 10.41 -14.08 19.52
N THR A 49 10.86 -13.52 18.40
CA THR A 49 12.13 -12.79 18.41
C THR A 49 11.86 -11.36 18.89
N GLN A 50 12.59 -10.94 19.94
CA GLN A 50 12.51 -9.60 20.54
C GLN A 50 12.96 -8.48 19.58
N ALA A 51 13.57 -8.83 18.44
CA ALA A 51 13.91 -7.92 17.35
C ALA A 51 12.85 -8.00 16.23
N PRO A 52 12.55 -6.89 15.54
CA PRO A 52 11.69 -6.93 14.36
C PRO A 52 12.32 -7.87 13.32
N THR A 53 11.62 -8.97 13.01
CA THR A 53 12.08 -9.96 12.04
C THR A 53 12.30 -9.27 10.70
N GLY A 54 13.38 -9.62 9.99
CA GLY A 54 13.74 -8.97 8.71
C GLY A 54 12.59 -8.97 7.70
N GLU A 55 11.76 -10.02 7.72
CA GLU A 55 10.55 -10.15 6.92
C GLU A 55 9.52 -9.04 7.21
N TRP A 56 9.29 -8.72 8.48
CA TRP A 56 8.38 -7.64 8.86
C TRP A 56 8.89 -6.28 8.39
N VAL A 57 10.19 -6.02 8.55
CA VAL A 57 10.81 -4.76 8.10
C VAL A 57 10.74 -4.63 6.59
N LEU A 58 11.10 -5.67 5.84
CA LEU A 58 11.03 -5.69 4.37
C LEU A 58 9.59 -5.50 3.87
N PHE A 59 8.63 -6.14 4.52
CA PHE A 59 7.22 -6.00 4.19
C PHE A 59 6.73 -4.56 4.39
N MET A 60 7.11 -3.90 5.49
CA MET A 60 6.75 -2.51 5.77
C MET A 60 7.42 -1.55 4.77
N LEU A 61 8.70 -1.75 4.46
CA LEU A 61 9.43 -0.94 3.46
C LEU A 61 8.81 -1.07 2.06
N ALA A 62 8.52 -2.29 1.62
CA ALA A 62 7.89 -2.53 0.33
C ALA A 62 6.50 -1.87 0.24
N SER A 63 5.71 -1.98 1.31
CA SER A 63 4.37 -1.36 1.37
C SER A 63 4.44 0.17 1.35
N LEU A 64 5.35 0.77 2.12
CA LEU A 64 5.54 2.22 2.15
C LEU A 64 6.03 2.75 0.80
N TYR A 65 7.01 2.08 0.19
CA TYR A 65 7.53 2.45 -1.12
C TYR A 65 6.43 2.49 -2.18
N MET A 66 5.57 1.46 -2.22
CA MET A 66 4.43 1.43 -3.13
C MET A 66 3.47 2.60 -2.91
N VAL A 67 3.09 2.90 -1.66
CA VAL A 67 2.18 4.02 -1.37
C VAL A 67 2.78 5.35 -1.81
N VAL A 68 4.08 5.58 -1.53
CA VAL A 68 4.77 6.82 -1.90
C VAL A 68 4.83 6.98 -3.42
N GLU A 69 5.20 5.93 -4.15
CA GLU A 69 5.28 5.97 -5.62
C GLU A 69 3.89 6.11 -6.26
N CYS A 70 2.85 5.48 -5.70
CA CYS A 70 1.47 5.69 -6.13
C CYS A 70 1.07 7.18 -5.98
N ILE A 71 1.29 7.78 -4.81
CA ILE A 71 0.97 9.19 -4.57
C ILE A 71 1.78 10.10 -5.50
N ARG A 72 3.09 9.86 -5.64
CA ARG A 72 4.00 10.67 -6.46
C ARG A 72 3.58 10.75 -7.92
N ASN A 73 3.09 9.63 -8.47
CA ASN A 73 2.57 9.51 -9.83
C ASN A 73 1.08 9.88 -9.94
N GLY A 74 0.43 10.31 -8.85
CA GLY A 74 -0.98 10.68 -8.86
C GLY A 74 -1.92 9.50 -9.14
N ILE A 75 -1.55 8.30 -8.71
CA ILE A 75 -2.32 7.06 -8.90
C ILE A 75 -2.91 6.63 -7.55
N TRP A 76 -4.23 6.48 -7.48
CA TRP A 76 -4.92 6.00 -6.28
C TRP A 76 -5.26 4.51 -6.36
N ASP A 77 -6.25 4.15 -7.18
CA ASP A 77 -6.66 2.77 -7.45
C ASP A 77 -7.43 2.71 -8.78
N ARG A 78 -7.47 1.53 -9.40
CA ARG A 78 -8.15 1.32 -10.69
C ARG A 78 -9.67 1.31 -10.56
N HIS A 79 -10.22 0.84 -9.45
CA HIS A 79 -11.66 0.61 -9.30
C HIS A 79 -12.28 1.37 -8.12
N VAL A 80 -11.48 1.77 -7.14
CA VAL A 80 -11.94 2.52 -5.96
C VAL A 80 -11.56 3.98 -6.10
N LYS A 81 -12.51 4.89 -5.86
CA LYS A 81 -12.22 6.32 -5.77
C LYS A 81 -11.82 6.70 -4.34
N PRO A 82 -10.93 7.68 -4.15
CA PRO A 82 -10.61 8.23 -2.83
C PRO A 82 -11.83 9.00 -2.31
N ASN A 83 -12.74 8.30 -1.64
CA ASN A 83 -13.95 8.88 -1.08
C ASN A 83 -14.12 8.44 0.37
N LEU A 84 -14.80 9.25 1.17
CA LEU A 84 -15.05 9.01 2.59
C LEU A 84 -15.68 7.63 2.82
N CYS A 85 -16.70 7.27 2.02
CA CYS A 85 -17.38 5.98 2.15
C CYS A 85 -16.43 4.79 1.89
N ALA A 86 -15.58 4.88 0.87
CA ALA A 86 -14.61 3.84 0.56
C ALA A 86 -13.55 3.70 1.67
N ASN A 87 -13.09 4.81 2.22
CA ASN A 87 -12.13 4.82 3.33
C ASN A 87 -12.74 4.26 4.63
N ILE A 88 -14.00 4.57 4.92
CA ILE A 88 -14.74 3.97 6.05
C ILE A 88 -14.85 2.45 5.84
N LEU A 89 -15.24 2.01 4.65
CA LEU A 89 -15.36 0.58 4.37
C LEU A 89 -14.02 -0.14 4.51
N GLY A 90 -12.95 0.40 3.92
CA GLY A 90 -11.61 -0.18 4.00
C GLY A 90 -11.07 -0.25 5.43
N SER A 91 -11.22 0.84 6.20
CA SER A 91 -10.81 0.88 7.61
C SER A 91 -11.63 -0.05 8.51
N THR A 92 -12.92 -0.23 8.21
CA THR A 92 -13.79 -1.17 8.94
C THR A 92 -13.34 -2.61 8.69
N VAL A 93 -13.06 -2.98 7.45
CA VAL A 93 -12.52 -4.31 7.10
C VAL A 93 -11.18 -4.56 7.80
N ALA A 94 -10.28 -3.57 7.82
CA ALA A 94 -9.01 -3.68 8.54
C ALA A 94 -9.21 -3.87 10.06
N GLY A 95 -10.14 -3.12 10.66
CA GLY A 95 -10.49 -3.26 12.08
C GLY A 95 -11.05 -4.64 12.42
N ILE A 96 -11.94 -5.18 11.58
CA ILE A 96 -12.49 -6.54 11.73
C ILE A 96 -11.38 -7.59 11.63
N ALA A 97 -10.43 -7.42 10.69
CA ALA A 97 -9.30 -8.32 10.55
C ALA A 97 -8.41 -8.33 11.81
N VAL A 98 -8.10 -7.15 12.36
CA VAL A 98 -7.33 -7.04 13.62
C VAL A 98 -8.10 -7.63 14.80
N PHE A 99 -9.40 -7.35 14.90
CA PHE A 99 -10.27 -7.93 15.92
C PHE A 99 -10.20 -9.46 15.90
N ALA A 100 -10.44 -10.07 14.73
CA ALA A 100 -10.41 -11.51 14.56
C ALA A 100 -9.04 -12.09 14.94
N TRP A 101 -7.95 -11.46 14.51
CA TRP A 101 -6.60 -11.89 14.83
C TRP A 101 -6.29 -11.88 16.34
N VAL A 102 -6.57 -10.77 17.02
CA VAL A 102 -6.34 -10.63 18.47
C VAL A 102 -7.24 -11.58 19.25
N TYR A 103 -8.50 -11.72 18.82
CA TYR A 103 -9.45 -12.63 19.44
C TYR A 103 -8.99 -14.10 19.32
N LEU A 104 -8.52 -14.52 18.14
CA LEU A 104 -8.03 -15.89 17.94
C LEU A 104 -6.80 -16.22 18.80
N LYS A 105 -5.91 -15.24 19.04
CA LYS A 105 -4.71 -15.44 19.87
C LYS A 105 -5.02 -15.46 21.37
N GLY A 106 -5.79 -14.51 21.86
CA GLY A 106 -5.99 -14.30 23.30
C GLY A 106 -7.31 -14.84 23.87
N ARG A 107 -8.31 -15.12 23.01
CA ARG A 107 -9.70 -15.46 23.36
C ARG A 107 -10.39 -14.45 24.30
N TYR A 108 -9.79 -13.28 24.46
CA TYR A 108 -10.28 -12.18 25.29
C TYR A 108 -10.97 -11.14 24.40
N TRP A 109 -12.30 -11.17 24.37
CA TRP A 109 -13.11 -10.29 23.53
C TRP A 109 -12.87 -8.80 23.82
N PRO A 110 -12.96 -8.28 25.07
CA PRO A 110 -12.91 -6.84 25.27
C PRO A 110 -11.62 -6.20 24.75
N GLY A 111 -10.48 -6.83 24.96
CA GLY A 111 -9.19 -6.37 24.43
C GLY A 111 -9.11 -6.46 22.91
N ALA A 112 -9.66 -7.52 22.31
CA ALA A 112 -9.76 -7.62 20.85
C ALA A 112 -10.64 -6.51 20.26
N LEU A 113 -11.75 -6.16 20.92
CA LEU A 113 -12.66 -5.09 20.49
C LEU A 113 -11.98 -3.73 20.54
N CYS A 114 -11.28 -3.41 21.63
CA CYS A 114 -10.49 -2.18 21.72
C CYS A 114 -9.42 -2.13 20.64
N ALA A 115 -8.66 -3.21 20.45
CA ALA A 115 -7.60 -3.27 19.43
C ALA A 115 -8.15 -3.12 18.01
N GLY A 116 -9.27 -3.78 17.69
CA GLY A 116 -9.93 -3.67 16.39
C GLY A 116 -10.46 -2.26 16.13
N LEU A 117 -11.11 -1.64 17.12
CA LEU A 117 -11.64 -0.27 16.99
C LEU A 117 -10.51 0.76 16.84
N CYS A 118 -9.48 0.69 17.69
CA CYS A 118 -8.32 1.57 17.57
C CYS A 118 -7.64 1.43 16.21
N SER A 119 -7.50 0.18 15.72
CA SER A 119 -6.91 -0.08 14.39
C SER A 119 -7.78 0.45 13.26
N ALA A 120 -9.10 0.34 13.35
CA ALA A 120 -10.02 0.92 12.37
C ALA A 120 -9.86 2.44 12.32
N LEU A 121 -9.87 3.11 13.48
CA LEU A 121 -9.71 4.57 13.56
C LEU A 121 -8.36 5.04 13.02
N LEU A 122 -7.26 4.34 13.36
CA LEU A 122 -5.94 4.65 12.84
C LEU A 122 -5.85 4.41 11.33
N CYS A 123 -6.39 3.29 10.84
CA CYS A 123 -6.44 2.99 9.41
C CYS A 123 -7.25 4.04 8.64
N PHE A 124 -8.38 4.46 9.19
CA PHE A 124 -9.19 5.54 8.62
C PHE A 124 -8.40 6.85 8.54
N ALA A 125 -7.75 7.26 9.63
CA ALA A 125 -6.96 8.48 9.67
C ALA A 125 -5.82 8.46 8.63
N VAL A 126 -5.13 7.32 8.49
CA VAL A 126 -4.08 7.13 7.47
C VAL A 126 -4.66 7.21 6.06
N LEU A 127 -5.79 6.53 5.78
CA LEU A 127 -6.45 6.59 4.47
C LEU A 127 -6.93 7.99 4.11
N GLN A 128 -7.40 8.77 5.09
CA GLN A 128 -7.76 10.17 4.87
C GLN A 128 -6.51 11.02 4.58
N PHE A 129 -5.44 10.81 5.33
CA PHE A 129 -4.19 11.51 5.11
C PHE A 129 -3.59 11.20 3.74
N THR A 130 -3.58 9.94 3.31
CA THR A 130 -3.09 9.55 1.98
C THR A 130 -4.00 10.05 0.86
N ALA A 131 -5.32 10.04 1.04
CA ALA A 131 -6.26 10.60 0.07
C ALA A 131 -6.06 12.12 -0.09
N TRP A 132 -5.83 12.83 1.00
CA TRP A 132 -5.51 14.26 0.96
C TRP A 132 -4.19 14.54 0.22
N LEU A 133 -3.12 13.80 0.54
CA LEU A 133 -1.85 13.91 -0.18
C LEU A 133 -1.99 13.58 -1.67
N TYR A 134 -2.79 12.56 -2.00
CA TYR A 134 -3.12 12.21 -3.38
C TYR A 134 -3.78 13.37 -4.11
N HIS A 135 -4.81 14.00 -3.54
CA HIS A 135 -5.48 15.14 -4.19
C HIS A 135 -4.55 16.33 -4.38
N LEU A 136 -3.71 16.63 -3.39
CA LEU A 136 -2.72 17.70 -3.51
C LEU A 136 -1.76 17.44 -4.67
N ARG A 137 -1.28 16.21 -4.81
CA ARG A 137 -0.33 15.84 -5.86
C ARG A 137 -0.99 15.73 -7.23
N HIS A 138 -2.19 15.18 -7.31
CA HIS A 138 -2.93 15.01 -8.55
C HIS A 138 -3.26 16.37 -9.19
N ASN A 139 -3.78 17.32 -8.41
CA ASN A 139 -4.09 18.66 -8.91
C ASN A 139 -2.83 19.41 -9.39
N GLN A 140 -1.67 19.19 -8.75
CA GLN A 140 -0.40 19.76 -9.21
C GLN A 140 0.01 19.22 -10.59
N LEU A 141 -0.26 17.94 -10.86
CA LEU A 141 0.07 17.32 -12.14
C LEU A 141 -0.85 17.86 -13.25
N GLU A 142 -2.15 17.91 -13.01
CA GLU A 142 -3.13 18.45 -13.98
C GLU A 142 -2.81 19.91 -14.38
N HIS A 143 -2.54 20.78 -13.41
CA HIS A 143 -2.17 22.18 -13.71
C HIS A 143 -0.82 22.33 -14.42
N SER A 144 0.11 21.38 -14.22
CA SER A 144 1.40 21.41 -14.91
C SER A 144 1.21 21.05 -16.39
N GLU A 145 0.39 20.04 -16.68
CA GLU A 145 0.08 19.60 -18.05
C GLU A 145 -0.67 20.69 -18.82
N GLU A 146 -1.72 21.29 -18.25
CA GLU A 146 -2.47 22.39 -18.90
C GLU A 146 -1.56 23.58 -19.28
N SER A 147 -0.60 23.92 -18.41
CA SER A 147 0.34 25.03 -18.67
C SER A 147 1.38 24.74 -19.76
N GLU A 148 1.70 23.46 -20.00
CA GLU A 148 2.58 23.04 -21.10
C GLU A 148 1.82 23.05 -22.44
N ASP A 149 0.52 22.71 -22.45
CA ASP A 149 -0.32 22.73 -23.65
C ASP A 149 -0.71 24.16 -24.10
N GLU A 150 -0.74 25.13 -23.19
CA GLU A 150 -1.03 26.54 -23.49
C GLU A 150 0.18 27.34 -24.04
N GLN A 151 1.40 26.80 -23.99
CA GLN A 151 2.65 27.45 -24.45
C GLN A 151 3.07 27.04 -25.86
#